data_AF-A0AB39Q5M7-F1
#
_entry.id   AF-A0AB39Q5M7-F1
#
_cell.length_a   1.000
_cell.length_b   1.000
_cell.length_c   1.000
_cell.angle_alpha   90.00
_cell.angle_beta   90.00
_cell.angle_gamma   90.00
#
_symmetry.space_group_name_H-M   'P 1'
#
loop_
_entity.id
_entity.type
_entity.pdbx_description
1 polymer ?
#
loop_
_entity_poly.entity_id
_entity_poly.type
_entity_poly.pdbx_seq_one_letter_code
_entity_poly.pdbx_strand_id
1 'polypeptide(L)'
;MTPARVRGGFGTYFVDGFHEDHWITEYLLPDGSWRLVDPQVLHPAYGDLGFDPLDVPRDRFLVAGEAWRACRAGAADPQTFGLWSVESLRGMWFVRDSLVLDLACRGGVETLPRGRRRLYTEPRLAPPREILARSPGLGPRRVTLAQR
;
A
#
# COMPACT_ATOMS: atom_id res chain seq x y z
N MET A 1 14.99 -6.43 -17.31
CA MET A 1 14.22 -6.59 -16.05
C MET A 1 14.70 -5.51 -15.08
N THR A 2 13.80 -4.87 -14.34
CA THR A 2 14.18 -3.87 -13.33
C THR A 2 13.66 -4.28 -11.95
N PRO A 3 14.37 -4.01 -10.84
CA PRO A 3 13.82 -4.16 -9.50
C PRO A 3 12.52 -3.39 -9.32
N ALA A 4 11.52 -4.04 -8.75
CA ALA A 4 10.24 -3.43 -8.42
C ALA A 4 9.74 -3.96 -7.07
N ARG A 5 8.94 -3.16 -6.38
CA ARG A 5 8.31 -3.52 -5.11
C ARG A 5 6.92 -2.91 -5.01
N VAL A 6 6.01 -3.63 -4.36
CA VAL A 6 4.69 -3.12 -4.01
C VAL A 6 4.80 -2.10 -2.88
N ARG A 7 4.03 -1.01 -2.95
CA ARG A 7 3.89 -0.01 -1.89
C ARG A 7 2.44 0.08 -1.45
N GLY A 8 2.23 0.05 -0.14
CA GLY A 8 0.95 0.35 0.49
C GLY A 8 0.92 1.83 0.91
N GLY A 9 -0.20 2.49 0.70
CA GLY A 9 -0.31 3.91 1.01
C GLY A 9 -1.67 4.48 0.64
N PHE A 10 -1.67 5.76 0.26
CA PHE A 10 -2.90 6.49 0.03
C PHE A 10 -2.78 7.41 -1.19
N GLY A 11 -3.72 7.29 -2.13
CA GLY A 11 -3.82 8.15 -3.30
C GLY A 11 -4.68 9.39 -3.03
N THR A 12 -4.20 10.56 -3.41
CA THR A 12 -4.90 11.85 -3.26
C THR A 12 -5.62 12.30 -4.54
N TYR A 13 -5.81 11.38 -5.49
CA TYR A 13 -6.28 11.67 -6.86
C TYR A 13 -7.58 10.95 -7.21
N PHE A 14 -8.18 10.23 -6.27
CA PHE A 14 -9.49 9.60 -6.45
C PHE A 14 -10.63 10.48 -5.93
N VAL A 15 -10.41 11.15 -4.80
CA VAL A 15 -11.40 12.00 -4.13
C VAL A 15 -10.68 13.22 -3.57
N ASP A 16 -11.16 14.41 -3.95
CA ASP A 16 -10.56 15.66 -3.50
C ASP A 16 -10.63 15.81 -1.98
N GLY A 17 -9.50 16.17 -1.38
CA GLY A 17 -9.35 16.33 0.08
C GLY A 17 -9.32 15.01 0.86
N PHE A 18 -9.28 13.86 0.20
CA PHE A 18 -9.21 12.54 0.84
C PHE A 18 -8.00 11.74 0.38
N HIS A 19 -7.53 10.87 1.26
CA HIS A 19 -6.39 9.98 1.06
C HIS A 19 -6.94 8.54 0.99
N GLU A 20 -7.26 8.10 -0.22
CA GLU A 20 -7.90 6.80 -0.47
C GLU A 20 -6.88 5.66 -0.33
N ASP A 21 -7.19 4.63 0.47
CA ASP A 21 -6.38 3.42 0.64
C ASP A 21 -6.06 2.83 -0.72
N HIS A 22 -4.77 2.70 -1.04
CA HIS A 22 -4.37 2.28 -2.36
C HIS A 22 -3.01 1.58 -2.39
N TRP A 23 -2.81 0.82 -3.46
CA TRP A 23 -1.63 0.00 -3.69
C TRP A 23 -1.04 0.29 -5.05
N ILE A 24 0.26 0.61 -5.06
CA ILE A 24 0.99 0.92 -6.30
C ILE A 24 2.30 0.13 -6.36
N THR A 25 3.00 0.23 -7.49
CA THR A 25 4.34 -0.34 -7.62
C THR A 25 5.38 0.76 -7.64
N GLU A 26 6.51 0.53 -6.99
CA GLU A 26 7.69 1.37 -7.09
C GLU A 26 8.79 0.58 -7.81
N TYR A 27 9.35 1.13 -8.89
CA TYR A 27 10.32 0.46 -9.74
C TYR A 27 11.57 1.32 -9.97
N LEU A 28 12.71 0.66 -10.16
CA LEU A 28 14.00 1.31 -10.33
C LEU A 28 14.21 1.67 -11.82
N LEU A 29 14.73 2.86 -12.10
CA LEU A 29 15.17 3.26 -13.43
C LEU A 29 16.66 2.92 -13.65
N PRO A 30 17.12 2.88 -14.92
CA PRO A 30 18.53 2.64 -15.22
C PRO A 30 19.50 3.66 -14.60
N ASP A 31 19.02 4.88 -14.31
CA ASP A 31 19.79 5.94 -13.64
C ASP A 31 19.85 5.79 -12.11
N GLY A 32 19.22 4.76 -11.55
CA GLY A 32 19.18 4.47 -10.12
C GLY A 32 18.07 5.18 -9.34
N SER A 33 17.22 5.97 -10.00
CA SER A 33 16.07 6.62 -9.36
C SER A 33 14.86 5.68 -9.26
N TRP A 34 14.00 5.88 -8.25
CA TRP A 34 12.78 5.10 -8.05
C TRP A 34 11.55 5.88 -8.49
N ARG A 35 10.72 5.26 -9.33
CA ARG A 35 9.46 5.79 -9.85
C ARG A 35 8.27 5.05 -9.28
N LEU A 36 7.15 5.73 -9.14
CA LEU A 36 5.88 5.17 -8.74
C LEU A 36 5.02 4.94 -9.97
N VAL A 37 4.35 3.80 -10.05
CA VAL A 37 3.39 3.47 -11.11
C VAL A 37 2.10 2.94 -10.51
N ASP A 38 0.99 3.49 -10.97
CA ASP A 38 -0.35 3.04 -10.65
C ASP A 38 -1.02 2.42 -11.88
N PRO A 39 -1.02 1.08 -12.00
CA PRO A 39 -1.65 0.41 -13.13
C PRO A 39 -3.17 0.46 -13.10
N GLN A 40 -3.82 0.76 -11.96
CA GLN A 40 -5.28 0.84 -11.88
C GLN A 40 -5.80 2.00 -12.73
N VAL A 41 -5.14 3.15 -12.65
CA VAL A 41 -5.58 4.38 -13.31
C VAL A 41 -5.15 4.50 -14.77
N LEU A 42 -4.45 3.50 -15.31
CA LEU A 42 -4.27 3.33 -16.76
C LEU A 42 -5.58 2.94 -17.46
N HIS A 43 -6.57 2.43 -16.72
CA HIS A 43 -7.85 2.06 -17.30
C HIS A 43 -8.63 3.33 -17.73
N PRO A 44 -9.19 3.40 -18.96
CA PRO A 44 -9.83 4.61 -19.48
C PRO A 44 -10.97 5.18 -18.63
N ALA A 45 -11.57 4.36 -17.77
CA ALA A 45 -12.63 4.79 -16.85
C ALA A 45 -12.17 5.84 -15.81
N TYR A 46 -10.86 6.00 -15.57
CA TYR A 46 -10.33 6.98 -14.62
C TYR A 46 -10.09 8.36 -15.25
N GLY A 47 -10.16 8.49 -16.58
CA GLY A 47 -9.94 9.76 -17.27
C GLY A 47 -8.52 10.31 -17.12
N ASP A 48 -8.37 11.62 -17.35
CA ASP A 48 -7.11 12.35 -17.15
C ASP A 48 -6.98 12.82 -15.71
N LEU A 49 -5.93 12.38 -15.02
CA LEU A 49 -5.63 12.72 -13.62
C LEU A 49 -4.63 13.87 -13.48
N GLY A 50 -4.15 14.44 -14.60
CA GLY A 50 -3.17 15.52 -14.63
C GLY A 50 -1.72 15.10 -14.37
N PHE A 51 -1.43 13.79 -14.44
CA PHE A 51 -0.08 13.22 -14.35
C PHE A 51 0.01 11.90 -15.12
N ASP A 52 1.23 11.46 -15.45
CA ASP A 52 1.46 10.15 -16.07
C ASP A 52 1.31 9.02 -15.03
N PRO A 53 0.38 8.07 -15.19
CA PRO A 53 0.24 6.92 -14.28
C PRO A 53 1.49 6.04 -14.16
N LEU A 54 2.43 6.13 -15.11
CA LEU A 54 3.72 5.44 -15.08
C LEU A 54 4.80 6.21 -14.30
N ASP A 55 4.56 7.47 -13.95
CA ASP A 55 5.42 8.31 -13.11
C ASP A 55 4.55 9.13 -12.13
N VAL A 56 3.89 8.42 -11.22
CA VAL A 56 3.00 9.02 -10.22
C VAL A 56 3.83 9.96 -9.33
N PRO A 57 3.46 11.25 -9.23
CA PRO A 57 4.17 12.18 -8.37
C PRO A 57 4.11 11.79 -6.89
N ARG A 58 5.21 12.01 -6.16
CA ARG A 58 5.35 11.63 -4.73
C ARG A 58 4.40 12.40 -3.81
N ASP A 59 3.89 13.54 -4.24
CA ASP A 59 2.87 14.32 -3.54
C ASP A 59 1.44 13.89 -3.87
N ARG A 60 1.24 13.00 -4.87
CA ARG A 60 -0.06 12.44 -5.23
C ARG A 60 -0.31 11.07 -4.58
N PHE A 61 0.74 10.36 -4.18
CA PHE A 61 0.64 9.11 -3.43
C PHE A 61 1.49 9.16 -2.16
N LEU A 62 0.82 9.18 -1.00
CA LEU A 62 1.50 9.12 0.29
C LEU A 62 1.74 7.65 0.65
N VAL A 63 2.99 7.25 0.68
CA VAL A 63 3.36 5.94 1.24
C VAL A 63 2.91 5.88 2.70
N ALA A 64 2.45 4.72 3.16
CA ALA A 64 1.89 4.58 4.51
C ALA A 64 2.82 5.08 5.65
N GLY A 65 4.14 4.97 5.50
CA GLY A 65 5.11 5.54 6.46
C GLY A 65 5.17 7.08 6.48
N GLU A 66 4.85 7.74 5.39
CA GLU A 66 4.73 9.20 5.33
C GLU A 66 3.40 9.64 5.95
N ALA A 67 2.29 8.98 5.58
CA ALA A 67 0.99 9.20 6.19
C ALA A 67 1.03 9.03 7.73
N TRP A 68 1.67 7.95 8.21
CA TRP A 68 1.85 7.71 9.64
C TRP A 68 2.59 8.86 10.35
N ARG A 69 3.70 9.33 9.76
CA ARG A 69 4.49 10.43 10.33
C ARG A 69 3.70 11.74 10.32
N ALA A 70 3.01 12.06 9.23
CA ALA A 70 2.21 13.27 9.10
C ALA A 70 1.07 13.31 10.13
N CYS A 71 0.32 12.21 10.26
CA CYS A 71 -0.74 12.05 11.25
C CYS A 71 -0.20 12.16 12.69
N ARG A 72 0.93 11.51 12.99
CA ARG A 72 1.57 11.58 14.33
C ARG A 72 2.07 12.97 14.68
N ALA A 73 2.48 13.76 13.68
CA ALA A 73 2.94 15.13 13.86
C ALA A 73 1.79 16.16 13.88
N GLY A 74 0.54 15.74 13.67
CA GLY A 74 -0.61 16.64 13.53
C GLY A 74 -0.63 17.44 12.22
N ALA A 75 0.23 17.08 11.26
CA ALA A 75 0.29 17.73 9.95
C ALA A 75 -0.80 17.24 8.98
N ALA A 76 -1.47 16.14 9.30
CA ALA A 76 -2.61 15.61 8.55
C ALA A 76 -3.67 15.06 9.51
N ASP A 77 -4.94 15.21 9.16
CA ASP A 77 -6.05 14.64 9.92
C ASP A 77 -6.19 13.14 9.60
N PRO A 78 -6.03 12.22 10.56
CA PRO A 78 -6.19 10.80 10.31
C PRO A 78 -7.56 10.43 9.74
N GLN A 79 -8.62 11.22 9.98
CA GLN A 79 -9.96 10.96 9.46
C GLN A 79 -10.07 11.12 7.94
N THR A 80 -9.08 11.74 7.30
CA THR A 80 -9.03 11.84 5.84
C THR A 80 -8.33 10.64 5.18
N PHE A 81 -7.95 9.59 5.94
CA PHE A 81 -7.21 8.43 5.42
C PHE A 81 -8.02 7.14 5.59
N GLY A 82 -8.35 6.46 4.48
CA GLY A 82 -9.10 5.21 4.50
C GLY A 82 -9.83 4.90 3.20
N LEU A 83 -11.00 4.28 3.30
CA LEU A 83 -11.92 4.13 2.18
C LEU A 83 -13.00 5.21 2.25
N TRP A 84 -13.05 6.12 1.28
CA TRP A 84 -13.92 7.27 1.30
C TRP A 84 -15.40 6.89 1.46
N SER A 85 -15.83 5.84 0.77
CA SER A 85 -17.22 5.36 0.78
C SER A 85 -17.62 4.60 2.05
N VAL A 86 -16.70 4.32 2.97
CA VAL A 86 -16.94 3.52 4.18
C VAL A 86 -16.33 4.21 5.40
N GLU A 87 -17.12 5.04 6.08
CA GLU A 87 -16.69 5.84 7.22
C GLU A 87 -16.06 5.03 8.37
N SER A 88 -16.50 3.79 8.58
CA SER A 88 -15.91 2.91 9.60
C SER A 88 -14.52 2.37 9.24
N LEU A 89 -14.04 2.60 8.00
CA LEU A 89 -12.77 2.14 7.46
C LEU A 89 -11.82 3.32 7.17
N ARG A 90 -11.69 4.23 8.13
CA ARG A 90 -10.73 5.36 8.10
C ARG A 90 -10.20 5.68 9.49
N GLY A 91 -9.17 6.52 9.57
CA GLY A 91 -8.61 6.99 10.84
C GLY A 91 -7.23 6.43 11.16
N MET A 92 -6.70 6.84 12.32
CA MET A 92 -5.32 6.54 12.72
C MET A 92 -5.01 5.04 12.83
N TRP A 93 -6.00 4.24 13.22
CA TRP A 93 -5.86 2.78 13.24
C TRP A 93 -5.63 2.25 11.81
N PHE A 94 -6.35 2.79 10.81
CA PHE A 94 -6.20 2.38 9.42
C PHE A 94 -4.83 2.77 8.87
N VAL A 95 -4.34 3.98 9.18
CA VAL A 95 -3.00 4.44 8.80
C VAL A 95 -1.91 3.53 9.37
N ARG A 96 -2.03 3.16 10.65
CA ARG A 96 -1.11 2.19 11.29
C ARG A 96 -1.10 0.86 10.54
N ASP A 97 -2.28 0.40 10.18
CA ASP A 97 -2.49 -0.89 9.55
C ASP A 97 -1.86 -0.91 8.15
N SER A 98 -2.10 0.12 7.33
CA SER A 98 -1.42 0.28 6.04
C SER A 98 0.11 0.38 6.17
N LEU A 99 0.63 0.99 7.24
CA LEU A 99 2.08 1.03 7.52
C LEU A 99 2.66 -0.37 7.73
N VAL A 100 1.99 -1.21 8.54
CA VAL A 100 2.44 -2.59 8.77
C VAL A 100 2.48 -3.37 7.44
N LEU A 101 1.47 -3.16 6.59
CA LEU A 101 1.36 -3.82 5.29
C LEU A 101 2.45 -3.33 4.31
N ASP A 102 2.73 -2.03 4.21
CA ASP A 102 3.84 -1.50 3.37
C ASP A 102 5.20 -2.05 3.81
N LEU A 103 5.45 -2.10 5.12
CA LEU A 103 6.69 -2.68 5.66
C LEU A 103 6.81 -4.17 5.37
N ALA A 104 5.70 -4.92 5.44
CA ALA A 104 5.68 -6.34 5.05
C ALA A 104 6.06 -6.51 3.57
N CYS A 105 5.49 -5.70 2.67
CA CYS A 105 5.82 -5.74 1.25
C CYS A 105 7.29 -5.41 0.97
N ARG A 106 7.89 -4.48 1.71
CA ARG A 106 9.34 -4.21 1.63
C ARG A 106 10.22 -5.39 2.05
N GLY A 107 9.71 -6.26 2.93
CA GLY A 107 10.35 -7.50 3.33
C GLY A 107 10.10 -8.68 2.37
N GLY A 108 9.40 -8.46 1.26
CA GLY A 108 9.00 -9.53 0.32
C GLY A 108 7.79 -10.33 0.79
N VAL A 109 7.03 -9.82 1.77
CA VAL A 109 5.82 -10.46 2.32
C VAL A 109 4.59 -9.78 1.71
N GLU A 110 3.84 -10.52 0.89
CA GLU A 110 2.58 -10.03 0.33
C GLU A 110 1.41 -10.36 1.29
N THR A 111 0.98 -9.36 2.06
CA THR A 111 -0.15 -9.48 2.99
C THR A 111 -1.43 -8.97 2.34
N LEU A 112 -2.29 -9.89 1.90
CA LEU A 112 -3.60 -9.54 1.34
C LEU A 112 -4.47 -8.75 2.35
N PRO A 113 -5.37 -7.86 1.88
CA PRO A 113 -6.24 -7.04 2.76
C PRO A 113 -7.06 -7.81 3.78
N ARG A 114 -7.37 -9.10 3.56
CA ARG A 114 -8.12 -9.94 4.51
C ARG A 114 -7.26 -10.59 5.60
N GLY A 115 -5.92 -10.45 5.54
CA GLY A 115 -4.97 -10.98 6.54
C GLY A 115 -4.81 -10.12 7.80
N ARG A 116 -5.47 -8.95 7.84
CA ARG A 116 -5.39 -7.90 8.88
C ARG A 116 -5.49 -8.44 10.32
N ARG A 117 -6.36 -9.42 10.61
CA ARG A 117 -6.61 -9.92 11.98
C ARG A 117 -5.42 -10.68 12.62
N ARG A 118 -4.49 -11.22 11.83
CA ARG A 118 -3.32 -11.97 12.35
C ARG A 118 -2.17 -11.07 12.79
N LEU A 119 -2.13 -9.82 12.35
CA LEU A 119 -1.05 -8.87 12.65
C LEU A 119 -1.26 -8.15 14.00
N TYR A 120 -2.50 -8.06 14.49
CA TYR A 120 -2.83 -7.36 15.74
C TYR A 120 -2.76 -8.20 17.00
N THR A 121 -2.57 -9.52 16.90
CA THR A 121 -2.63 -10.42 18.06
C THR A 121 -1.28 -10.79 18.66
N GLU A 122 -0.14 -10.45 18.05
CA GLU A 122 1.18 -10.96 18.45
C GLU A 122 2.29 -9.88 18.32
N PRO A 123 2.82 -9.30 19.42
CA PRO A 123 3.82 -8.23 19.41
C PRO A 123 5.24 -8.61 18.91
N ARG A 124 5.43 -9.79 18.31
CA ARG A 124 6.76 -10.35 17.95
C ARG A 124 6.88 -10.76 16.47
N LEU A 125 6.14 -10.14 15.57
CA LEU A 125 6.09 -10.48 14.14
C LEU A 125 7.44 -10.34 13.42
N ALA A 126 8.29 -11.35 13.56
CA ALA A 126 9.16 -11.79 12.50
C ALA A 126 8.31 -12.36 11.35
N PRO A 127 8.76 -12.23 10.08
CA PRO A 127 8.06 -12.79 8.93
C PRO A 127 7.80 -14.29 9.14
N PRO A 128 6.56 -14.79 8.94
CA PRO A 128 6.27 -16.21 9.11
C PRO A 128 7.03 -17.03 8.06
N ARG A 129 7.51 -18.22 8.44
CA ARG A 129 8.19 -19.15 7.52
C ARG A 129 7.31 -19.63 6.36
N GLU A 130 6.00 -19.55 6.51
CA GLU A 130 5.03 -19.95 5.50
C GLU A 130 3.87 -18.96 5.41
N ILE A 131 3.45 -18.66 4.18
CA ILE A 131 2.26 -17.84 3.89
C ILE A 131 1.27 -18.70 3.11
N LEU A 132 -0.01 -18.60 3.46
CA LEU A 132 -1.10 -19.18 2.69
C LEU A 132 -1.63 -18.14 1.70
N ALA A 133 -1.20 -18.22 0.45
CA ALA A 133 -1.72 -17.41 -0.64
C ALA A 133 -3.08 -17.96 -1.10
N ARG A 134 -4.07 -17.08 -1.27
CA ARG A 134 -5.40 -17.45 -1.79
C ARG A 134 -5.74 -16.54 -2.96
N SER A 135 -5.69 -17.09 -4.16
CA SER A 135 -6.09 -16.39 -5.39
C SER A 135 -7.41 -16.98 -5.90
N PRO A 136 -8.42 -16.16 -6.22
CA PRO A 136 -9.61 -16.63 -6.93
C PRO A 136 -9.21 -17.35 -8.23
N GLY A 137 -9.62 -18.60 -8.39
CA GLY A 137 -9.34 -19.41 -9.59
C GLY A 137 -8.17 -20.41 -9.50
N LEU A 138 -7.27 -20.29 -8.51
CA LEU A 138 -6.11 -21.19 -8.36
C LEU A 138 -6.08 -21.97 -7.03
N GLY A 139 -7.06 -21.70 -6.16
CA GLY A 139 -7.16 -22.30 -4.84
C GLY A 139 -6.08 -21.81 -3.85
N PRO A 140 -6.11 -22.31 -2.61
CA PRO A 140 -5.08 -22.01 -1.61
C PRO A 140 -3.75 -22.65 -1.98
N ARG A 141 -2.66 -21.89 -1.91
CA ARG A 141 -1.28 -22.37 -2.10
C ARG A 141 -0.40 -21.97 -0.93
N ARG A 142 0.43 -22.91 -0.46
CA ARG A 142 1.37 -22.69 0.64
C ARG A 142 2.72 -22.30 0.06
N VAL A 143 3.26 -21.16 0.51
CA VAL A 143 4.54 -20.63 0.06
C VAL A 143 5.48 -20.59 1.25
N THR A 144 6.61 -21.30 1.13
CA THR A 144 7.68 -21.30 2.14
C THR A 144 8.66 -20.16 1.83
N LEU A 145 8.88 -19.29 2.80
CA LEU A 145 9.81 -18.17 2.67
C LEU A 145 11.22 -18.61 3.06
N ALA A 146 12.20 -18.36 2.20
CA ALA A 146 13.59 -18.58 2.54
C ALA A 146 14.02 -17.59 3.64
N GLN A 147 14.59 -18.10 4.73
CA GLN A 147 15.11 -17.27 5.80
C GLN A 147 16.62 -17.06 5.59
N ARG A 148 17.06 -15.80 5.65
CA ARG A 148 18.46 -15.44 5.82
C ARG A 148 18.80 -15.36 7.30
#